data_AF-A0A1A8UBJ1-F1
#
_entry.id   AF-A0A1A8UBJ1-F1
#
_cell.length_a   1.000
_cell.length_b   1.000
_cell.length_c   1.000
_cell.angle_alpha   90.00
_cell.angle_beta   90.00
_cell.angle_gamma   90.00
#
_symmetry.space_group_name_H-M   'P 1'
#
loop_
_entity.id
_entity.type
_entity.pdbx_description
1 polymer ?
#
loop_
_entity_poly.entity_id
_entity_poly.type
_entity_poly.pdbx_seq_one_letter_code
_entity_poly.pdbx_strand_id
1 'polypeptide(L)' 'RSYTVQAPLSLVHVDTNHKLIRYGFVIFGGIDGFSRKIMYLDASTDNKASTALGLFLGSVEKNGLPLRVRGDQGVEN' A
#
# COMPACT_ATOMS: atom_id res chain seq x y z
N ARG A 1 10.36 -8.98 -10.05
CA ARG A 1 9.35 -10.06 -10.01
C ARG A 1 8.24 -9.71 -11.00
N SER A 2 7.92 -10.59 -11.95
CA SER A 2 6.71 -10.44 -12.77
C SER A 2 5.52 -11.00 -12.02
N TYR A 3 4.56 -10.15 -11.68
CA TYR A 3 3.30 -10.56 -11.07
C TYR A 3 2.26 -10.66 -12.18
N THR A 4 1.89 -11.87 -12.58
CA THR A 4 0.76 -12.07 -13.49
C THR A 4 -0.47 -12.30 -12.64
N VAL A 5 -1.34 -11.30 -12.56
CA VAL A 5 -2.64 -11.38 -11.89
C VAL A 5 -3.75 -11.25 -12.94
N GLN A 6 -4.94 -11.77 -12.64
CA GLN A 6 -5.95 -12.00 -13.69
C GLN A 6 -6.68 -10.75 -14.17
N ALA A 7 -6.82 -9.72 -13.33
CA ALA A 7 -7.54 -8.48 -13.64
C ALA A 7 -7.16 -7.34 -12.67
N PRO A 8 -7.50 -6.07 -12.98
CA PRO A 8 -7.46 -4.99 -11.98
C PRO A 8 -8.17 -5.39 -10.69
N LEU A 9 -7.68 -4.90 -9.54
CA LEU A 9 -8.18 -5.19 -8.19
C LEU A 9 -8.08 -6.67 -7.76
N SER A 10 -7.53 -7.56 -8.58
CA SER A 10 -7.32 -8.97 -8.19
C SER A 10 -6.30 -9.14 -7.07
N LEU A 11 -5.38 -8.19 -6.95
CA LEU A 11 -4.35 -8.13 -5.91
C LEU A 11 -3.86 -6.69 -5.79
N VAL A 12 -3.94 -6.12 -4.59
CA VAL A 12 -3.24 -4.87 -4.26
C VAL A 12 -2.04 -5.21 -3.39
N HIS A 13 -0.87 -4.72 -3.80
CA HIS A 13 0.32 -4.78 -2.98
C HIS A 13 0.43 -3.51 -2.15
N VAL A 14 0.56 -3.67 -0.84
CA VAL A 14 0.73 -2.56 0.10
C VAL A 14 2.10 -2.63 0.73
N ASP A 15 2.75 -1.48 0.90
CA ASP A 15 4.07 -1.39 1.48
C ASP A 15 4.22 -0.10 2.31
N THR A 16 5.12 -0.16 3.28
CA THR A 16 5.48 0.95 4.14
C THR A 16 6.99 1.16 4.06
N ASN A 17 7.40 2.36 3.67
CA ASN A 17 8.80 2.73 3.51
C ASN A 17 9.29 3.58 4.68
N HIS A 18 10.34 3.11 5.36
CA HIS A 18 10.92 3.81 6.53
C HIS A 18 12.23 4.54 6.22
N LYS A 19 12.62 4.72 4.96
CA LYS A 19 13.89 5.40 4.61
C LYS A 19 13.98 6.83 5.16
N LEU A 20 12.83 7.48 5.36
CA LEU A 20 12.74 8.84 5.91
C LEU A 20 12.38 8.88 7.40
N ILE A 21 12.39 7.73 8.10
CA ILE A 21 11.99 7.67 9.51
C ILE A 21 12.90 8.51 10.42
N ARG A 22 14.16 8.72 10.03
CA ARG A 22 15.11 9.62 10.72
C ARG A 22 14.65 11.08 10.72
N TYR A 23 13.82 11.46 9.75
CA TYR A 23 13.21 12.78 9.66
C TYR A 23 11.77 12.79 10.20
N GLY A 24 11.32 11.70 10.82
CA GLY A 24 9.98 11.56 11.35
C GLY A 24 8.92 11.27 10.30
N PHE A 25 9.27 10.83 9.09
CA PHE A 25 8.31 10.53 8.02
C PHE A 25 8.32 9.05 7.63
N VAL A 26 7.13 8.50 7.44
CA VAL A 26 6.88 7.16 6.93
C VAL A 26 5.99 7.27 5.70
N ILE A 27 6.38 6.62 4.60
CA ILE A 27 5.60 6.64 3.37
C ILE A 27 4.80 5.35 3.27
N PHE A 28 3.50 5.45 3.04
CA PHE A 28 2.59 4.34 2.81
C PHE A 28 2.18 4.32 1.34
N GLY A 29 2.30 3.17 0.70
CA GLY A 29 1.95 2.99 -0.70
C GLY A 29 1.09 1.75 -0.91
N GLY A 30 0.15 1.86 -1.86
CA GLY A 30 -0.61 0.74 -2.38
C GLY A 30 -0.62 0.76 -3.91
N ILE A 31 -0.36 -0.37 -4.55
CA ILE A 31 -0.35 -0.49 -6.00
C ILE A 31 -1.18 -1.69 -6.46
N ASP A 32 -2.00 -1.47 -7.50
CA ASP A 32 -2.70 -2.55 -8.15
C ASP A 32 -1.73 -3.47 -8.89
N GLY A 33 -1.81 -4.76 -8.61
CA GLY A 33 -0.89 -5.77 -9.11
C GLY A 33 -1.00 -6.01 -10.61
N PHE A 34 -2.14 -5.70 -11.22
CA PHE A 34 -2.40 -5.89 -12.65
C PHE A 34 -1.95 -4.66 -13.46
N SER A 35 -2.59 -3.53 -13.19
CA SER A 35 -2.44 -2.29 -13.95
C SER A 35 -1.23 -1.46 -13.55
N ARG A 36 -0.61 -1.76 -12.40
CA ARG A 36 0.42 -0.92 -11.77
C ARG A 36 -0.08 0.47 -11.36
N LYS A 37 -1.40 0.69 -11.34
CA LYS A 37 -2.00 1.93 -10.85
C LYS A 37 -1.69 2.14 -9.37
N ILE A 38 -1.21 3.32 -9.01
CA ILE A 38 -1.05 3.74 -7.61
C ILE A 38 -2.45 3.95 -7.03
N MET A 39 -2.79 3.13 -6.05
CA MET A 39 -4.08 3.13 -5.36
C MET A 39 -4.10 4.24 -4.30
N TYR A 40 -2.99 4.40 -3.60
CA TYR A 40 -2.67 5.52 -2.73
C TYR A 40 -1.15 5.64 -2.56
N LEU A 41 -0.69 6.85 -2.27
CA LEU A 41 0.68 7.14 -1.86
C LEU A 41 0.62 8.36 -0.94
N ASP A 42 0.91 8.17 0.34
CA ASP A 42 0.82 9.23 1.34
C ASP A 42 1.93 9.10 2.39
N ALA A 43 2.22 10.19 3.08
CA ALA A 43 3.20 10.24 4.16
C ALA A 43 2.53 10.53 5.50
N SER A 44 2.99 9.88 6.56
CA SER A 44 2.59 10.18 7.93
C SER A 44 3.81 10.37 8.81
N THR A 45 3.58 10.98 9.98
CA THR A 45 4.57 11.11 11.04
C THR A 45 4.57 9.92 12.02
N ASP A 46 3.78 8.89 11.75
CA ASP A 46 3.75 7.65 12.51
C ASP A 46 3.68 6.41 11.61
N ASN A 47 3.99 5.24 12.19
CA ASN A 47 3.91 3.93 11.51
C ASN A 47 2.70 3.10 12.00
N LYS A 48 1.64 3.74 12.51
CA LYS A 48 0.54 3.03 13.16
C LYS A 48 -0.27 2.23 12.13
N ALA A 49 -0.72 1.05 12.53
CA ALA A 49 -1.63 0.24 11.74
C ALA A 49 -2.95 0.97 11.43
N SER A 50 -3.44 1.83 12.33
CA SER A 50 -4.63 2.66 12.12
C SER A 50 -4.46 3.64 10.95
N THR A 51 -3.27 4.24 10.83
CA THR A 51 -2.93 5.17 9.75
C THR A 51 -2.89 4.44 8.41
N ALA A 52 -2.19 3.31 8.36
CA ALA A 52 -2.16 2.45 7.18
C ALA A 52 -3.56 1.99 6.75
N LEU A 53 -4.39 1.58 7.70
CA LEU A 53 -5.77 1.16 7.45
C LEU A 53 -6.63 2.31 6.90
N GLY A 54 -6.52 3.51 7.46
CA GLY A 54 -7.25 4.70 6.99
C GLY A 54 -6.94 5.04 5.53
N LEU A 55 -5.65 5.02 5.16
CA LEU A 55 -5.20 5.25 3.78
C LEU A 55 -5.72 4.17 2.83
N PHE A 56 -5.67 2.90 3.26
CA PHE A 56 -6.20 1.79 2.48
C PHE A 56 -7.72 1.92 2.24
N LEU A 57 -8.49 2.23 3.29
CA LEU A 57 -9.94 2.41 3.18
C LEU A 57 -10.30 3.58 2.26
N GLY A 58 -9.63 4.72 2.40
CA GLY A 58 -9.83 5.86 1.50
C GLY A 58 -9.48 5.54 0.04
N SER A 59 -8.54 4.65 -0.20
CA SER A 59 -8.26 4.13 -1.55
C SER A 59 -9.36 3.18 -2.06
N VAL A 60 -9.88 2.31 -1.20
CA VAL A 60 -10.98 1.39 -1.55
C VAL A 60 -12.24 2.17 -1.93
N GLU A 61 -12.57 3.24 -1.21
CA GLU A 61 -13.70 4.11 -1.54
C GLU A 61 -13.55 4.75 -2.94
N LYS A 62 -12.32 5.15 -3.30
CA LYS A 62 -12.03 5.82 -4.59
C LYS A 62 -11.90 4.86 -5.77
N ASN A 63 -11.38 3.66 -5.55
CA ASN A 63 -10.91 2.78 -6.62
C ASN A 63 -11.63 1.42 -6.67
N GLY A 64 -12.40 1.07 -5.64
CA GLY A 64 -13.02 -0.24 -5.46
C GLY A 64 -12.24 -1.17 -4.53
N LEU A 65 -12.95 -2.19 -4.03
CA LEU A 65 -12.42 -3.18 -3.09
C LEU A 65 -11.59 -4.23 -3.83
N PRO A 66 -10.32 -4.47 -3.45
CA PRO A 66 -9.53 -5.55 -4.05
C PRO A 66 -9.94 -6.91 -3.51
N LEU A 67 -9.79 -7.94 -4.34
CA LEU A 67 -10.04 -9.34 -3.96
C LEU A 67 -9.03 -9.82 -2.93
N ARG A 68 -7.78 -9.35 -3.03
CA ARG A 68 -6.67 -9.71 -2.13
C ARG A 68 -5.78 -8.53 -1.88
N VAL A 69 -5.21 -8.50 -0.68
CA VAL A 69 -4.17 -7.56 -0.29
C VAL A 69 -2.93 -8.38 0.10
N ARG A 70 -1.77 -7.95 -0.36
CA ARG A 70 -0.47 -8.50 0.06
C ARG A 70 0.40 -7.38 0.59
N GLY A 71 0.69 -7.42 1.89
CA GLY A 71 1.83 -6.71 2.46
C GLY A 71 3.00 -7.68 2.61
N ASP A 72 4.21 -7.15 2.48
CA ASP A 72 5.40 -7.91 2.86
C ASP A 72 5.56 -7.87 4.39
N GLN A 73 5.84 -9.01 5.00
CA GLN A 73 6.11 -9.10 6.43
C GLN A 73 7.51 -8.53 6.67
N GLY A 74 7.56 -7.25 7.03
CA GLY A 74 8.80 -6.49 7.15
C GLY A 74 9.75 -7.08 8.20
N VAL A 75 10.89 -7.60 7.73
CA VAL A 75 12.09 -7.77 8.54
C VAL A 75 13.09 -6.64 8.23
N GLU A 76 13.02 -6.05 7.03
CA GLU A 76 13.93 -5.00 6.56
C GLU A 76 13.16 -3.98 5.69
N ASN A 77 12.77 -2.84 6.27
CA ASN A 77 12.30 -1.64 5.55
C ASN A 77 12.58 -0.39 6.37
#